data_AF-A0A3N5W638-F1
#
_entry.id   AF-A0A3N5W638-F1
#
_cell.length_a   1.000
_cell.length_b   1.000
_cell.length_c   1.000
_cell.angle_alpha   90.00
_cell.angle_beta   90.00
_cell.angle_gamma   90.00
#
_symmetry.space_group_name_H-M   'P 1'
#
loop_
_entity.id
_entity.type
_entity.pdbx_description
1 polymer ?
#
loop_
_entity_poly.entity_id
_entity_poly.type
_entity_poly.pdbx_seq_one_letter_code
_entity_poly.pdbx_strand_id
1 'polypeptide(L)'
;NYIPRQAFNFVFGLLLLAAGLFIFLHTFGDGKRRHWPRATFTRTLVDAGGTQHIYAYDLALGMTLSFAVGLASSMLGIGGGIIHVPIMVNLLDFPVHIATATSHFILAVVALTGTVVHVIDGSLGWAQVPQVAAIAAGAVVGAPAGARMSRHIHGRWIMRSLAVALGLVGVRILILAFTAMPSAP
;
A
#
# COMPACT_ATOMS: atom_id res chain seq x y z
N ASN A 1 -29.12 0.53 -0.03
CA ASN A 1 -28.47 1.70 0.60
C ASN A 1 -27.16 2.02 -0.11
N TYR A 2 -27.23 2.80 -1.20
CA TYR A 2 -26.06 3.21 -1.96
C TYR A 2 -25.47 4.47 -1.33
N ILE A 3 -24.26 4.37 -0.78
CA ILE A 3 -23.46 5.56 -0.48
C ILE A 3 -23.26 6.29 -1.82
N PRO A 4 -23.63 7.58 -1.93
CA PRO A 4 -23.44 8.30 -3.18
C PRO A 4 -21.96 8.26 -3.57
N ARG A 5 -21.67 7.84 -4.80
CA ARG A 5 -20.29 7.70 -5.33
C ARG A 5 -19.44 8.95 -5.09
N GLN A 6 -20.07 10.12 -5.07
CA GLN A 6 -19.46 11.41 -4.76
C GLN A 6 -18.95 11.50 -3.31
N ALA A 7 -19.78 11.14 -2.32
CA ALA A 7 -19.38 11.16 -0.91
C ALA A 7 -18.26 10.15 -0.66
N PHE A 8 -18.32 8.97 -1.28
CA PHE A 8 -17.23 7.99 -1.22
C PHE A 8 -15.93 8.57 -1.80
N ASN A 9 -15.95 9.11 -3.02
CA ASN A 9 -14.76 9.67 -3.67
C ASN A 9 -14.17 10.85 -2.88
N PHE A 10 -15.00 11.70 -2.30
CA PHE A 10 -14.55 12.84 -1.50
C PHE A 10 -13.86 12.40 -0.20
N VAL A 11 -14.51 11.52 0.58
CA VAL A 11 -13.92 10.97 1.82
C VAL A 11 -12.65 10.21 1.51
N PHE A 12 -12.65 9.44 0.42
CA PHE A 12 -11.50 8.66 0.00
C PHE A 12 -10.31 9.52 -0.46
N GLY A 13 -10.57 10.56 -1.26
CA GLY A 13 -9.56 11.53 -1.68
C GLY A 13 -8.94 12.27 -0.50
N LEU A 14 -9.75 12.68 0.48
CA LEU A 14 -9.28 13.30 1.71
C LEU A 14 -8.42 12.34 2.55
N LEU A 15 -8.84 11.08 2.67
CA LEU A 15 -8.10 10.04 3.38
C LEU A 15 -6.73 9.81 2.74
N LEU A 16 -6.65 9.70 1.41
CA LEU A 16 -5.39 9.53 0.69
C LEU A 16 -4.47 10.74 0.82
N LEU A 17 -5.02 11.96 0.78
CA LEU A 17 -4.26 13.17 1.03
C LEU A 17 -3.72 13.23 2.46
N ALA A 18 -4.56 12.92 3.45
CA ALA A 18 -4.16 12.88 4.84
C ALA A 18 -3.08 11.81 5.09
N ALA A 19 -3.22 10.63 4.48
CA ALA A 19 -2.21 9.57 4.54
C ALA A 19 -0.89 9.99 3.85
N GLY A 20 -0.97 10.56 2.65
CA GLY A 20 0.19 11.07 1.92
C GLY A 20 0.93 12.17 2.69
N LEU A 21 0.18 13.11 3.27
CA LEU A 21 0.72 14.18 4.12
C LEU A 21 1.31 13.64 5.42
N PHE A 22 0.65 12.68 6.07
CA PHE A 22 1.14 12.02 7.27
C PHE A 22 2.47 11.31 7.00
N ILE A 23 2.56 10.54 5.91
CA ILE A 23 3.79 9.86 5.45
C ILE A 23 4.89 10.87 5.07
N PHE A 24 4.52 12.01 4.48
CA PHE A 24 5.47 13.06 4.11
C PHE A 24 6.05 13.80 5.33
N LEU A 25 5.19 14.16 6.28
CA LEU A 25 5.55 14.88 7.51
C LEU A 25 6.28 13.97 8.51
N HIS A 26 5.81 12.73 8.67
CA HIS A 26 6.53 11.70 9.42
C HIS A 26 7.52 11.01 8.48
N THR A 27 8.60 11.73 8.13
CA THR A 27 9.76 11.10 7.50
C THR A 27 10.22 9.96 8.40
N PHE A 28 10.02 8.74 7.92
CA PHE A 28 10.42 7.51 8.58
C PHE A 28 11.90 7.59 8.88
N GLY A 29 12.19 7.92 10.14
CA GLY A 29 13.53 8.04 10.66
C GLY A 29 14.14 6.65 10.76
N ASP A 30 15.40 6.55 10.35
CA ASP A 30 16.22 5.35 10.48
C ASP A 30 16.04 4.79 11.90
N GLY A 31 15.56 3.54 11.97
CA GLY A 31 14.91 2.93 13.13
C GLY A 31 15.55 3.27 14.47
N LYS A 32 14.87 4.07 15.28
CA LYS A 32 15.12 4.09 16.72
C LYS A 32 14.55 2.80 17.29
N ARG A 33 15.44 1.85 17.57
CA ARG A 33 15.19 0.56 18.23
C ARG A 33 14.15 0.70 19.36
N ARG A 34 12.86 0.44 19.12
CA ARG A 34 11.91 0.30 20.24
C ARG A 34 12.19 -1.03 20.91
N HIS A 35 12.46 -0.98 22.20
CA HIS A 35 12.61 -2.15 23.04
C HIS A 35 11.21 -2.66 23.39
N TRP A 36 10.79 -3.77 22.77
CA TRP A 36 9.51 -4.42 23.06
C TRP A 36 9.70 -5.49 24.15
N PRO A 37 9.16 -5.31 25.36
CA PRO A 37 9.40 -6.22 26.50
C PRO A 37 8.74 -7.61 26.37
N ARG A 38 7.94 -7.87 25.32
CA ARG A 38 7.27 -9.15 25.02
C ARG A 38 7.53 -9.61 23.58
N ALA A 39 8.79 -9.68 23.19
CA ALA A 39 9.18 -10.13 21.86
C ALA A 39 9.08 -11.66 21.73
N THR A 40 8.11 -12.16 20.95
CA THR A 40 7.89 -13.61 20.77
C THR A 40 8.73 -14.22 19.63
N PHE A 41 9.16 -13.40 18.66
CA PHE A 41 10.00 -13.85 17.53
C PHE A 41 11.20 -12.91 17.36
N THR A 42 12.39 -13.46 17.61
CA THR A 42 13.68 -12.78 17.39
C THR A 42 14.39 -13.50 16.24
N ARG A 43 14.36 -12.92 15.03
CA ARG A 43 15.21 -13.38 13.92
C ARG A 43 16.14 -12.26 13.49
N THR A 44 17.43 -12.57 13.53
CA THR A 44 18.52 -11.74 13.04
C THR A 44 18.60 -11.93 11.53
N LEU A 45 18.15 -10.95 10.76
CA LEU A 45 18.39 -10.93 9.31
C LEU A 45 19.57 -9.99 9.07
N VAL A 46 20.65 -10.57 8.55
CA VAL A 46 21.84 -9.84 8.12
C VAL A 46 21.57 -9.39 6.69
N ASP A 47 21.47 -8.08 6.49
CA ASP A 47 21.27 -7.50 5.16
C ASP A 47 22.53 -7.70 4.29
N ALA A 48 22.39 -7.61 2.97
CA ALA A 48 23.49 -7.84 2.00
C ALA A 48 24.66 -6.84 2.13
N GLY A 49 24.53 -5.82 2.99
CA GLY A 49 25.56 -4.85 3.37
C GLY A 49 26.17 -5.06 4.78
N GLY A 50 25.86 -6.16 5.48
CA GLY A 50 26.47 -6.48 6.78
C GLY A 50 25.82 -5.84 8.01
N THR A 51 24.68 -5.17 7.88
CA THR A 51 23.91 -4.64 9.03
C THR A 51 22.98 -5.70 9.62
N GLN A 52 23.17 -6.02 10.91
CA GLN A 52 22.28 -6.89 11.68
C GLN A 52 20.99 -6.15 12.04
N HIS A 53 19.87 -6.59 11.46
CA HIS A 53 18.55 -6.11 11.86
C HIS A 53 17.87 -7.17 12.73
N ILE A 54 17.73 -6.85 14.03
CA ILE A 54 17.03 -7.68 15.02
C ILE A 54 15.63 -7.10 15.18
N TYR A 55 14.61 -7.86 14.75
CA TYR A 55 13.20 -7.51 14.91
C TYR A 55 12.59 -8.26 16.08
N ALA A 56 11.76 -7.55 16.83
CA ALA A 56 11.03 -8.03 17.98
C ALA A 56 9.62 -7.42 17.92
N TYR A 57 8.61 -8.22 17.57
CA TYR A 57 7.22 -7.77 17.50
C TYR A 57 6.29 -8.76 18.19
N ASP A 58 5.17 -8.23 18.72
CA ASP A 58 4.08 -9.03 19.22
C ASP A 58 3.26 -9.55 18.02
N LEU A 59 3.33 -10.85 17.78
CA LEU A 59 2.66 -11.50 16.66
C LEU A 59 1.14 -11.31 16.72
N ALA A 60 0.54 -11.32 17.92
CA ALA A 60 -0.90 -11.16 18.07
C ALA A 60 -1.34 -9.72 17.72
N LEU A 61 -0.56 -8.73 18.13
CA LEU A 61 -0.80 -7.32 17.79
C LEU A 61 -0.59 -7.08 16.29
N GLY A 62 0.48 -7.64 15.71
CA GLY A 62 0.75 -7.58 14.27
C GLY A 62 -0.36 -8.21 13.43
N MET A 63 -0.86 -9.39 13.82
CA MET A 63 -1.95 -10.08 13.12
C MET A 63 -3.27 -9.32 13.20
N THR A 64 -3.67 -8.88 14.40
CA THR A 64 -4.93 -8.15 14.60
C THR A 64 -4.94 -6.83 13.83
N LEU A 65 -3.83 -6.10 13.85
CA LEU A 65 -3.69 -4.85 13.11
C LEU A 65 -3.68 -5.10 11.59
N SER A 66 -2.93 -6.09 11.11
CA SER A 66 -2.90 -6.43 9.68
C SER A 66 -4.27 -6.91 9.18
N PHE A 67 -5.02 -7.63 10.00
CA PHE A 67 -6.38 -8.04 9.69
C PHE A 67 -7.33 -6.84 9.60
N ALA A 68 -7.31 -5.93 10.58
CA ALA A 68 -8.13 -4.72 10.57
C ALA A 68 -7.80 -3.82 9.37
N VAL A 69 -6.50 -3.64 9.07
CA VAL A 69 -6.02 -2.87 7.93
C VAL A 69 -6.40 -3.54 6.62
N GLY A 70 -6.30 -4.87 6.52
CA GLY A 70 -6.73 -5.64 5.36
C GLY A 70 -8.21 -5.49 5.08
N LEU A 71 -9.04 -5.55 6.13
CA LEU A 71 -10.49 -5.35 6.03
C LEU A 71 -10.83 -3.92 5.55
N ALA A 72 -10.27 -2.91 6.22
CA ALA A 72 -10.46 -1.52 5.83
C ALA A 72 -9.96 -1.24 4.40
N SER A 73 -8.82 -1.80 4.02
CA SER A 73 -8.25 -1.64 2.70
C SER A 73 -9.05 -2.33 1.60
N SER A 74 -9.64 -3.49 1.90
CA SER A 74 -10.51 -4.22 0.98
C SER A 74 -11.81 -3.44 0.72
N MET A 75 -12.41 -2.86 1.77
CA MET A 75 -13.58 -1.99 1.64
C MET A 75 -13.31 -0.75 0.78
N LEU A 76 -12.09 -0.22 0.85
CA LEU A 76 -11.65 0.92 0.06
C LEU A 76 -11.25 0.56 -1.39
N GLY A 77 -11.10 -0.73 -1.72
CA GLY A 77 -10.77 -1.20 -3.07
C GLY A 77 -9.35 -0.89 -3.55
N ILE A 78 -8.46 -0.39 -2.67
CA ILE A 78 -7.08 0.02 -3.04
C ILE A 78 -6.04 -1.10 -2.95
N GLY A 79 -6.42 -2.28 -2.45
CA GLY A 79 -5.48 -3.41 -2.27
C GLY A 79 -4.51 -3.29 -1.09
N GLY A 80 -4.61 -2.26 -0.26
CA GLY A 80 -3.99 -2.18 1.07
C GLY A 80 -2.46 -2.02 1.16
N GLY A 81 -1.73 -2.12 0.05
CA GLY A 81 -0.26 -1.96 0.04
C GLY A 81 0.21 -0.59 0.55
N ILE A 82 -0.57 0.45 0.27
CA ILE A 82 -0.34 1.84 0.67
C ILE A 82 -0.29 2.01 2.20
N ILE A 83 -1.12 1.26 2.91
CA ILE A 83 -1.32 1.37 4.36
C ILE A 83 -0.41 0.37 5.09
N HIS A 84 -0.15 -0.79 4.50
CA HIS A 84 0.71 -1.82 5.11
C HIS A 84 2.16 -1.36 5.30
N VAL A 85 2.76 -0.69 4.30
CA VAL A 85 4.16 -0.22 4.39
C VAL A 85 4.39 0.73 5.58
N PRO A 86 3.63 1.84 5.73
CA PRO A 86 3.86 2.76 6.84
C PRO A 86 3.56 2.13 8.20
N ILE A 87 2.59 1.22 8.28
CA ILE A 87 2.29 0.50 9.53
C ILE A 87 3.42 -0.45 9.91
N MET A 88 3.93 -1.26 8.98
CA MET A 88 5.04 -2.17 9.27
C MET A 88 6.31 -1.41 9.68
N VAL A 89 6.59 -0.27 9.04
CA VAL A 89 7.79 0.51 9.36
C VAL A 89 7.63 1.32 10.66
N ASN A 90 6.46 1.92 10.93
CA ASN A 90 6.29 2.81 12.09
C ASN A 90 5.81 2.09 13.36
N LEU A 91 4.95 1.08 13.21
CA LEU A 91 4.42 0.34 14.36
C LEU A 91 5.23 -0.90 14.68
N LEU A 92 5.78 -1.60 13.68
CA LEU A 92 6.53 -2.85 13.87
C LEU A 92 8.06 -2.67 13.71
N ASP A 93 8.52 -1.44 13.42
CA ASP A 93 9.91 -1.07 13.20
C ASP A 93 10.62 -1.83 12.06
N PHE A 94 9.88 -2.54 11.18
CA PHE A 94 10.47 -3.35 10.11
C PHE A 94 11.35 -2.53 9.16
N PRO A 95 12.42 -3.14 8.59
CA PRO A 95 13.27 -2.43 7.66
C PRO A 95 12.45 -2.18 6.40
N VAL A 96 12.60 -0.98 5.84
CA VAL A 96 11.80 -0.54 4.69
C VAL A 96 11.80 -1.57 3.56
N HIS A 97 12.94 -2.19 3.26
CA HIS A 97 13.05 -3.22 2.21
C HIS A 97 12.23 -4.49 2.46
N ILE A 98 12.13 -4.97 3.70
CA ILE A 98 11.32 -6.16 4.01
C ILE A 98 9.84 -5.77 4.06
N ALA A 99 9.53 -4.63 4.68
CA ALA A 99 8.16 -4.12 4.74
C ALA A 99 7.57 -3.91 3.34
N THR A 100 8.34 -3.33 2.41
CA THR A 100 7.90 -3.14 1.03
C THR A 100 7.73 -4.49 0.32
N ALA A 101 8.68 -5.43 0.44
CA ALA A 101 8.57 -6.75 -0.17
C ALA A 101 7.33 -7.53 0.34
N THR A 102 7.11 -7.56 1.65
CA THR A 102 5.95 -8.24 2.25
C THR A 102 4.63 -7.58 1.84
N SER A 103 4.57 -6.25 1.81
CA SER A 103 3.37 -5.52 1.38
C SER A 103 3.01 -5.79 -0.09
N HIS A 104 4.02 -5.89 -0.97
CA HIS A 104 3.82 -6.23 -2.38
C HIS A 104 3.31 -7.66 -2.55
N PHE A 105 3.81 -8.60 -1.74
CA PHE A 105 3.33 -9.97 -1.73
C PHE A 105 1.85 -10.05 -1.33
N ILE A 106 1.47 -9.36 -0.24
CA ILE A 106 0.07 -9.27 0.19
C ILE A 106 -0.79 -8.66 -0.91
N LEU A 107 -0.33 -7.56 -1.53
CA LEU A 107 -1.04 -6.90 -2.61
C LEU A 107 -1.27 -7.83 -3.81
N ALA A 108 -0.27 -8.67 -4.15
CA ALA A 108 -0.41 -9.64 -5.24
C ALA A 108 -1.50 -10.68 -4.96
N VAL A 109 -1.58 -11.19 -3.73
CA VAL A 109 -2.64 -12.13 -3.32
C VAL A 109 -4.02 -11.47 -3.38
N VAL A 110 -4.15 -10.25 -2.82
CA VAL A 110 -5.43 -9.50 -2.84
C VAL A 110 -5.87 -9.20 -4.27
N ALA A 111 -4.94 -8.76 -5.14
CA ALA A 111 -5.22 -8.48 -6.54
C ALA A 111 -5.63 -9.74 -7.30
N LEU A 112 -4.98 -10.88 -7.05
CA LEU A 112 -5.34 -12.17 -7.64
C LEU A 112 -6.76 -12.57 -7.24
N THR A 113 -7.09 -12.52 -5.95
CA THR A 113 -8.44 -12.83 -5.47
C THR A 113 -9.49 -11.89 -6.09
N GLY A 114 -9.22 -10.58 -6.12
CA GLY A 114 -10.12 -9.61 -6.74
C GLY A 114 -10.35 -9.85 -8.24
N THR A 115 -9.28 -10.25 -8.95
CA THR A 115 -9.33 -10.60 -10.37
C THR A 115 -10.17 -11.87 -10.59
N VAL A 116 -9.94 -12.93 -9.80
CA VAL A 116 -10.69 -14.18 -9.89
C VAL A 116 -12.18 -13.93 -9.67
N VAL A 117 -12.55 -13.12 -8.68
CA VAL A 117 -13.95 -12.75 -8.43
C VAL A 117 -14.56 -12.04 -9.65
N HIS A 118 -13.87 -11.06 -10.24
CA HIS A 118 -14.36 -10.34 -11.42
C HIS A 118 -14.51 -11.23 -12.66
N VAL A 119 -13.62 -12.23 -12.81
CA VAL A 119 -13.71 -13.24 -13.87
C VAL A 119 -14.94 -14.13 -13.67
N ILE A 120 -15.16 -14.62 -12.45
CA ILE A 120 -16.29 -15.50 -12.12
C ILE A 120 -17.63 -14.76 -12.28
N ASP A 121 -17.68 -13.48 -11.89
CA ASP A 121 -18.90 -12.65 -11.97
C ASP A 121 -19.24 -12.20 -13.40
N GLY A 122 -18.43 -12.58 -14.40
CA GLY A 122 -18.65 -12.24 -15.80
C GLY A 122 -18.54 -10.74 -16.12
N SER A 123 -17.99 -9.96 -15.18
CA SER A 123 -17.88 -8.49 -15.29
C SER A 123 -16.88 -8.02 -16.37
N LEU A 124 -16.03 -8.94 -16.86
CA LEU A 124 -15.07 -8.69 -17.93
C LEU A 124 -15.73 -8.92 -19.30
N GLY A 125 -16.17 -7.83 -19.92
CA GLY A 125 -16.59 -7.87 -21.32
C GLY A 125 -15.38 -8.16 -22.23
N TRP A 126 -15.62 -8.87 -23.35
CA TRP A 126 -14.59 -9.18 -24.36
C TRP A 126 -13.83 -7.95 -24.86
N ALA A 127 -14.45 -6.76 -24.82
CA ALA A 127 -13.83 -5.49 -25.19
C ALA A 127 -12.73 -5.00 -24.21
N GLN A 128 -12.75 -5.45 -22.95
CA GLN A 128 -11.80 -5.02 -21.91
C GLN A 128 -10.60 -5.97 -21.79
N VAL A 129 -10.71 -7.18 -22.33
CA VAL A 129 -9.64 -8.19 -22.37
C VAL A 129 -8.30 -7.64 -22.89
N PRO A 130 -8.23 -6.90 -24.02
CA PRO A 130 -6.94 -6.36 -24.49
C PRO A 130 -6.33 -5.33 -23.53
N GLN A 131 -7.14 -4.54 -22.82
CA GLN A 131 -6.66 -3.57 -21.84
C GLN A 131 -6.09 -4.27 -20.61
N VAL A 132 -6.80 -5.28 -20.10
CA VAL A 132 -6.34 -6.10 -18.98
C VAL A 132 -5.03 -6.82 -19.35
N ALA A 133 -4.96 -7.38 -20.56
CA ALA A 133 -3.75 -8.05 -21.05
C ALA A 133 -2.56 -7.08 -21.18
N ALA A 134 -2.78 -5.86 -21.69
CA ALA A 134 -1.73 -4.84 -21.80
C ALA A 134 -1.21 -4.41 -20.41
N ILE A 135 -2.10 -4.19 -19.45
CA ILE A 135 -1.73 -3.84 -18.07
C ILE A 135 -0.98 -5.00 -17.41
N ALA A 136 -1.45 -6.24 -17.58
CA ALA A 136 -0.80 -7.43 -17.03
C ALA A 136 0.61 -7.61 -17.61
N ALA A 137 0.77 -7.47 -18.92
CA ALA A 137 2.08 -7.54 -19.58
C ALA A 137 3.02 -6.44 -19.06
N GLY A 138 2.52 -5.20 -18.97
CA GLY A 138 3.28 -4.09 -18.39
C GLY A 138 3.70 -4.34 -16.93
N ALA A 139 2.82 -4.92 -16.11
CA ALA A 139 3.11 -5.24 -14.72
C ALA A 139 4.15 -6.38 -14.59
N VAL A 140 4.04 -7.44 -15.39
CA VAL A 140 4.98 -8.57 -15.38
C VAL A 140 6.39 -8.14 -15.77
N VAL A 141 6.52 -7.21 -16.72
CA VAL A 141 7.83 -6.67 -17.13
C VAL A 141 8.33 -5.58 -16.18
N GLY A 142 7.42 -4.71 -15.73
CA GLY A 142 7.74 -3.56 -14.88
C GLY A 142 8.09 -3.93 -13.44
N ALA A 143 7.46 -4.95 -12.86
CA ALA A 143 7.68 -5.31 -11.46
C ALA A 143 9.14 -5.78 -11.18
N PRO A 144 9.75 -6.68 -11.96
CA PRO A 144 11.16 -7.04 -11.78
C PRO A 144 12.13 -5.87 -12.00
N ALA A 145 11.85 -5.01 -12.98
CA ALA A 145 12.65 -3.82 -13.26
C ALA A 145 12.61 -2.82 -12.09
N GLY A 146 11.41 -2.54 -11.58
CA GLY A 146 11.20 -1.70 -10.40
C GLY A 146 11.85 -2.28 -9.14
N ALA A 147 11.74 -3.61 -8.92
CA ALA A 147 12.36 -4.28 -7.79
C ALA A 147 13.89 -4.16 -7.81
N ARG A 148 14.51 -4.36 -8.97
CA ARG A 148 15.97 -4.19 -9.14
C ARG A 148 16.42 -2.75 -8.89
N MET A 149 15.66 -1.77 -9.38
CA MET A 149 15.96 -0.36 -9.16
C MET A 149 15.83 0.02 -7.67
N SER A 150 14.81 -0.49 -6.97
CA SER A 150 14.55 -0.15 -5.57
C SER A 150 15.70 -0.49 -4.63
N ARG A 151 16.48 -1.54 -4.93
CA ARG A 151 17.64 -1.98 -4.13
C ARG A 151 18.75 -0.93 -4.02
N HIS A 152 18.80 0.03 -4.95
CA HIS A 152 19.82 1.08 -4.99
C HIS A 152 19.32 2.40 -4.40
N ILE A 153 18.05 2.47 -3.96
CA ILE A 153 17.42 3.68 -3.47
C ILE A 153 17.33 3.59 -1.94
N HIS A 154 17.80 4.63 -1.25
CA HIS A 154 17.68 4.71 0.20
C HIS A 154 16.19 4.71 0.60
N GLY A 155 15.83 3.97 1.67
CA GLY A 155 14.43 3.81 2.09
C GLY A 155 13.66 5.12 2.29
N ARG A 156 14.35 6.20 2.67
CA ARG A 156 13.79 7.56 2.77
C ARG A 156 13.21 8.06 1.44
N TRP A 157 13.87 7.78 0.33
CA TRP A 157 13.40 8.17 -1.00
C TRP A 157 12.23 7.30 -1.49
N ILE A 158 12.22 6.00 -1.14
CA ILE A 158 11.09 5.09 -1.41
C ILE A 158 9.82 5.58 -0.69
N MET A 159 9.97 5.97 0.57
CA MET A 159 8.86 6.52 1.35
C MET A 159 8.36 7.86 0.82
N ARG A 160 9.27 8.76 0.43
CA ARG A 160 8.88 10.05 -0.18
C ARG A 160 8.19 9.88 -1.52
N SER A 161 8.67 8.97 -2.38
CA SER A 161 8.00 8.71 -3.66
C SER A 161 6.62 8.10 -3.47
N LEU A 162 6.45 7.21 -2.49
CA LEU A 162 5.13 6.70 -2.10
C LEU A 162 4.21 7.84 -1.62
N ALA A 163 4.68 8.71 -0.72
CA ALA A 163 3.91 9.85 -0.23
C ALA A 163 3.44 10.78 -1.37
N VAL A 164 4.35 11.09 -2.30
CA VAL A 164 4.04 11.92 -3.48
C VAL A 164 3.04 11.23 -4.39
N ALA A 165 3.22 9.95 -4.69
CA ALA A 165 2.27 9.18 -5.50
C ALA A 165 0.86 9.18 -4.89
N LEU A 166 0.75 8.99 -3.57
CA LEU A 166 -0.51 9.05 -2.85
C LEU A 166 -1.14 10.43 -2.86
N GLY A 167 -0.34 11.47 -2.66
CA GLY A 167 -0.80 12.85 -2.76
C GLY A 167 -1.39 13.14 -4.14
N LEU A 168 -0.68 12.76 -5.20
CA LEU A 168 -1.15 12.92 -6.58
C LEU A 168 -2.45 12.17 -6.86
N VAL A 169 -2.56 10.90 -6.40
CA VAL A 169 -3.79 10.11 -6.56
C VAL A 169 -4.94 10.72 -5.76
N GLY A 170 -4.69 11.15 -4.51
CA GLY A 170 -5.69 11.83 -3.67
C GLY A 170 -6.20 13.11 -4.31
N VAL A 171 -5.31 13.96 -4.83
CA VAL A 171 -5.67 15.19 -5.57
C VAL A 171 -6.49 14.85 -6.81
N ARG A 172 -6.05 13.87 -7.62
CA ARG A 172 -6.79 13.45 -8.82
C ARG A 172 -8.22 13.00 -8.49
N ILE A 173 -8.39 12.22 -7.43
CA ILE A 173 -9.71 11.73 -7.00
C ILE A 173 -10.58 12.88 -6.48
N LEU A 174 -10.00 13.85 -5.77
CA LEU A 174 -10.72 15.05 -5.36
C LEU A 174 -11.17 15.88 -6.57
N ILE A 175 -10.28 16.12 -7.54
CA ILE A 175 -10.65 16.83 -8.77
C ILE A 175 -11.81 16.11 -9.46
N LEU A 176 -11.76 14.78 -9.58
CA LEU A 176 -12.86 13.97 -10.13
C LEU A 176 -14.16 14.09 -9.32
N ALA A 177 -14.07 14.19 -7.99
CA ALA A 177 -15.23 14.41 -7.13
C ALA A 177 -15.85 15.80 -7.34
N PHE A 178 -15.02 16.83 -7.55
CA PHE A 178 -15.46 18.20 -7.83
C PHE A 178 -16.00 18.37 -9.27
N THR A 179 -15.38 17.76 -10.28
CA THR A 179 -15.83 17.87 -11.67
C THR A 179 -17.10 17.05 -11.96
N ALA A 180 -17.37 16.03 -11.14
CA ALA A 180 -18.62 15.29 -11.17
C ALA A 180 -19.78 16.01 -10.46
N MET A 181 -19.59 17.24 -9.96
CA MET A 181 -20.69 18.13 -9.57
C MET A 181 -21.30 18.68 -10.87
N PRO A 182 -22.55 18.31 -11.22
CA PRO A 182 -23.26 19.04 -12.24
C PRO A 182 -23.32 20.50 -11.78
N SER A 183 -22.94 21.42 -12.66
CA SER A 183 -23.30 22.83 -12.53
C SER A 183 -24.80 22.89 -12.29
N ALA A 184 -25.21 23.17 -11.05
CA ALA A 184 -26.58 23.51 -10.73
C ALA A 184 -26.96 24.75 -11.55
N PRO A 185 -28.09 24.68 -12.26
CA PRO A 185 -29.16 25.63 -11.97
C PRO A 185 -30.39 24.95 -11.37
#